data_AF-A6DIW8-F1
#
_entry.id   AF-A6DIW8-F1
#
_cell.length_a   1.000
_cell.length_b   1.000
_cell.length_c   1.000
_cell.angle_alpha   90.00
_cell.angle_beta   90.00
_cell.angle_gamma   90.00
#
_symmetry.space_group_name_H-M   'P 1'
#
loop_
_entity.id
_entity.type
_entity.pdbx_description
1 polymer ?
#
loop_
_entity_poly.entity_id
_entity_poly.type
_entity_poly.pdbx_seq_one_letter_code
_entity_poly.pdbx_strand_id
1 'polypeptide(L)'
;MFQIKLSTLFCKMKDDYSTSYTLLNRACADNDAKAWEELISFYKQYIYVIIRSMNIAKSDAEDVQQQVLVQLWKYLPTFDKEREGTKFRYWLSRVTRNQTINFIRKQKSYESKLNKAKDFNEVDQEIPIAEIEEREKKEWELFISNKAMENIRSHFSDKAIEAFSLARKGMSPNDISEKVGVSADSVYKYISRIKLKLIEEIKYLRESLDF
;
A
#
# COMPACT_ATOMS: atom_id res chain seq x y z
N MET A 1 21.89 10.44 10.46
CA MET A 1 20.77 10.06 11.35
C MET A 1 19.52 10.87 11.02
N PHE A 2 18.94 10.71 9.83
CA PHE A 2 17.67 11.37 9.49
C PHE A 2 16.86 10.50 8.53
N GLN A 3 16.34 9.39 9.08
CA GLN A 3 14.98 8.98 8.73
C GLN A 3 14.10 10.16 9.13
N ILE A 4 13.56 10.90 8.17
CA ILE A 4 12.47 11.81 8.49
C ILE A 4 11.38 10.94 9.09
N LYS A 5 11.18 11.16 10.39
CA LYS A 5 10.23 10.52 11.28
C LYS A 5 8.78 10.83 10.88
N LEU A 6 8.39 10.52 9.64
CA LEU A 6 7.00 10.23 9.32
C LEU A 6 6.54 9.11 10.28
N SER A 7 7.37 8.09 10.51
CA SER A 7 7.15 7.05 11.52
C SER A 7 6.80 7.56 12.92
N THR A 8 7.29 8.74 13.35
CA THR A 8 6.97 9.28 14.71
C THR A 8 5.69 10.10 14.72
N LEU A 9 5.26 10.65 13.57
CA LEU A 9 3.90 11.18 13.42
C LEU A 9 2.87 10.05 13.34
N PHE A 10 3.20 8.97 12.63
CA PHE A 10 2.39 7.75 12.58
C PHE A 10 2.29 7.06 13.97
N CYS A 11 3.36 7.08 14.78
CA CYS A 11 3.40 6.45 16.11
C CYS A 11 2.48 7.08 17.17
N LYS A 12 2.05 8.35 17.02
CA LYS A 12 1.15 9.01 17.99
C LYS A 12 -0.35 8.85 17.68
N MET A 13 -0.69 8.26 16.55
CA MET A 13 -2.08 8.05 16.14
C MET A 13 -2.44 6.59 16.40
N LYS A 14 -3.55 6.30 17.11
CA LYS A 14 -4.03 4.93 17.27
C LYS A 14 -4.18 4.28 15.89
N ASP A 15 -3.66 3.06 15.73
CA ASP A 15 -3.83 2.24 14.53
C ASP A 15 -5.26 1.69 14.47
N ASP A 16 -6.25 2.57 14.40
CA ASP A 16 -7.61 2.21 14.05
C ASP A 16 -7.72 2.37 12.54
N TYR A 17 -7.67 1.24 11.85
CA TYR A 17 -7.80 1.19 10.41
C TYR A 17 -8.71 0.01 10.11
N SER A 18 -9.99 0.28 9.94
CA SER A 18 -10.98 -0.74 9.67
C SER A 18 -11.56 -0.47 8.29
N THR A 19 -11.61 -1.47 7.41
CA THR A 19 -12.40 -1.27 6.20
C THR A 19 -13.86 -1.29 6.58
N SER A 20 -14.61 -0.34 6.04
CA SER A 20 -16.04 -0.26 6.31
C SER A 20 -16.76 -1.60 6.27
N TYR A 21 -17.40 -1.94 7.39
CA TYR A 21 -18.23 -3.13 7.49
C TYR A 21 -19.39 -3.08 6.48
N THR A 22 -19.96 -1.89 6.26
CA THR A 22 -21.06 -1.69 5.32
C THR A 22 -20.62 -1.87 3.87
N LEU A 23 -19.45 -1.34 3.49
CA LEU A 23 -18.89 -1.55 2.14
C LEU A 23 -18.54 -3.02 1.90
N LEU A 24 -17.92 -3.69 2.89
CA LEU A 24 -17.60 -5.11 2.78
C LEU A 24 -18.84 -5.99 2.66
N ASN A 25 -19.96 -5.64 3.31
CA ASN A 25 -21.22 -6.35 3.17
C ASN A 25 -21.86 -6.14 1.81
N ARG A 26 -21.89 -4.90 1.33
CA ARG A 26 -22.42 -4.57 0.00
C ARG A 26 -21.60 -5.24 -1.10
N ALA A 27 -20.28 -5.23 -0.98
CA ALA A 27 -19.39 -5.89 -1.94
C ALA A 27 -19.50 -7.43 -1.95
N CYS A 28 -20.02 -8.06 -0.88
CA CYS A 28 -20.35 -9.48 -0.85
C CYS A 28 -21.70 -9.80 -1.49
N ALA A 29 -22.61 -8.82 -1.62
CA ALA A 29 -23.94 -9.07 -2.14
C ALA A 29 -23.89 -9.22 -3.66
N ASP A 30 -24.47 -10.29 -4.19
CA ASP A 30 -24.46 -10.64 -5.62
C ASP A 30 -25.02 -9.56 -6.57
N ASN A 31 -25.65 -8.51 -6.03
CA ASN A 31 -26.34 -7.47 -6.81
C ASN A 31 -25.77 -6.05 -6.65
N ASP A 32 -24.62 -5.87 -5.99
CA ASP A 32 -23.97 -4.55 -5.83
C ASP A 32 -22.57 -4.52 -6.44
N ALA A 33 -22.52 -4.68 -7.77
CA ALA A 33 -21.29 -4.55 -8.55
C ALA A 33 -20.59 -3.20 -8.35
N LYS A 34 -21.34 -2.14 -8.01
CA LYS A 34 -20.79 -0.81 -7.71
C LYS A 34 -20.01 -0.81 -6.40
N ALA A 35 -20.52 -1.43 -5.35
CA ALA A 35 -19.79 -1.58 -4.08
C ALA A 35 -18.52 -2.40 -4.24
N TRP A 36 -18.55 -3.44 -5.08
CA TRP A 36 -17.34 -4.18 -5.44
C TRP A 36 -16.33 -3.29 -6.17
N GLU A 37 -16.78 -2.54 -7.18
CA GLU A 37 -15.92 -1.62 -7.93
C GLU A 37 -15.29 -0.55 -7.03
N GLU A 38 -16.08 0.01 -6.11
CA GLU A 38 -15.64 0.96 -5.10
C GLU A 38 -14.55 0.35 -4.20
N LEU A 39 -14.79 -0.84 -3.65
CA LEU A 39 -13.84 -1.56 -2.82
C LEU A 39 -12.51 -1.82 -3.57
N ILE A 40 -12.59 -2.40 -4.77
CA ILE A 40 -11.37 -2.75 -5.52
C ILE A 40 -10.67 -1.52 -6.09
N SER A 41 -11.36 -0.42 -6.39
CA SER A 41 -10.74 0.78 -6.96
C SER A 41 -9.60 1.28 -6.08
N PHE A 42 -9.80 1.22 -4.77
CA PHE A 42 -8.84 1.58 -3.76
C PHE A 42 -7.80 0.46 -3.56
N TYR A 43 -8.27 -0.77 -3.32
CA TYR A 43 -7.38 -1.87 -2.95
C TYR A 43 -6.52 -2.39 -4.10
N LYS A 44 -6.87 -2.15 -5.36
CA LYS A 44 -6.05 -2.48 -6.53
C LYS A 44 -4.65 -1.91 -6.40
N GLN A 45 -4.51 -0.62 -6.11
CA GLN A 45 -3.21 0.02 -6.01
C GLN A 45 -2.41 -0.53 -4.82
N TYR A 46 -3.08 -0.81 -3.70
CA TYR A 46 -2.45 -1.42 -2.53
C TYR A 46 -1.93 -2.84 -2.81
N ILE A 47 -2.74 -3.69 -3.44
CA ILE A 47 -2.37 -5.04 -3.88
C ILE A 47 -1.12 -4.98 -4.78
N TYR A 48 -1.09 -4.02 -5.71
CA TYR A 48 0.05 -3.83 -6.60
C TYR A 48 1.34 -3.47 -5.84
N VAL A 49 1.25 -2.63 -4.80
CA VAL A 49 2.41 -2.30 -3.94
C VAL A 49 2.95 -3.55 -3.25
N ILE A 50 2.09 -4.41 -2.71
CA ILE A 50 2.49 -5.67 -2.05
C ILE A 50 3.17 -6.61 -3.07
N ILE A 51 2.59 -6.78 -4.25
CA ILE A 51 3.17 -7.65 -5.30
C ILE A 51 4.58 -7.15 -5.70
N ARG A 52 4.72 -5.84 -5.88
CA ARG A 52 6.00 -5.20 -6.25
C ARG A 52 7.03 -5.26 -5.11
N SER A 53 6.61 -5.23 -3.85
CA SER A 53 7.52 -5.40 -2.71
C SER A 53 8.11 -6.81 -2.63
N MET A 54 7.45 -7.78 -3.27
CA MET A 54 7.91 -9.17 -3.41
C MET A 54 8.79 -9.41 -4.65
N ASN A 55 9.29 -8.33 -5.28
CA ASN A 55 10.24 -8.37 -6.40
C ASN A 55 9.68 -8.98 -7.70
N ILE A 56 8.35 -8.96 -7.89
CA ILE A 56 7.73 -9.35 -9.16
C ILE A 56 7.97 -8.29 -10.24
N ALA A 57 8.32 -8.72 -11.44
CA ALA A 57 8.53 -7.84 -12.60
C ALA A 57 7.26 -7.03 -12.94
N LYS A 58 7.42 -5.87 -13.59
CA LYS A 58 6.27 -5.00 -13.87
C LYS A 58 5.29 -5.68 -14.83
N SER A 59 5.82 -6.39 -15.83
CA SER A 59 5.07 -7.18 -16.80
C SER A 59 4.15 -8.19 -16.12
N ASP A 60 4.63 -8.81 -15.04
CA ASP A 60 3.96 -9.93 -14.39
C ASP A 60 3.05 -9.46 -13.24
N ALA A 61 3.32 -8.27 -12.70
CA ALA A 61 2.61 -7.74 -11.55
C ALA A 61 1.13 -7.49 -11.84
N GLU A 62 0.78 -7.08 -13.06
CA GLU A 62 -0.61 -6.88 -13.48
C GLU A 62 -1.37 -8.21 -13.55
N ASP A 63 -0.74 -9.27 -14.06
CA ASP A 63 -1.32 -10.62 -14.12
C ASP A 63 -1.55 -11.20 -12.71
N VAL A 64 -0.56 -11.05 -11.83
CA VAL A 64 -0.69 -11.48 -10.42
C VAL A 64 -1.78 -10.67 -9.72
N GLN A 65 -1.86 -9.37 -9.96
CA GLN A 65 -2.91 -8.52 -9.40
C GLN A 65 -4.30 -8.98 -9.82
N GLN A 66 -4.50 -9.31 -11.10
CA GLN A 66 -5.77 -9.84 -11.58
C GLN A 66 -6.14 -11.16 -10.90
N GLN A 67 -5.17 -12.08 -10.75
CA GLN A 67 -5.40 -13.34 -10.04
C GLN A 67 -5.79 -13.10 -8.57
N VAL A 68 -5.15 -12.14 -7.90
CA VAL A 68 -5.52 -11.73 -6.54
C VAL A 68 -6.96 -11.21 -6.51
N LEU A 69 -7.36 -10.33 -7.42
CA LEU A 69 -8.72 -9.78 -7.46
C LEU A 69 -9.79 -10.87 -7.66
N VAL A 70 -9.52 -11.86 -8.51
CA VAL A 70 -10.43 -13.03 -8.69
C VAL A 70 -10.55 -13.83 -7.40
N GLN A 71 -9.44 -14.06 -6.70
CA GLN A 71 -9.46 -14.78 -5.42
C GLN A 71 -10.16 -13.98 -4.33
N LEU A 72 -9.99 -12.65 -4.33
CA LEU A 72 -10.73 -11.78 -3.43
C LEU A 72 -12.22 -11.88 -3.69
N TRP A 73 -12.68 -11.83 -4.94
CA TRP A 73 -14.10 -11.99 -5.26
C TRP A 73 -14.65 -13.32 -4.71
N LYS A 74 -13.89 -14.40 -4.88
CA LYS A 74 -14.28 -15.74 -4.45
C LYS A 74 -14.31 -15.89 -2.92
N TYR A 75 -13.33 -15.33 -2.21
CA TYR A 75 -13.16 -15.56 -0.77
C TYR A 75 -13.71 -14.43 0.12
N LEU A 76 -14.05 -13.26 -0.43
CA LEU A 76 -14.64 -12.17 0.32
C LEU A 76 -15.90 -12.59 1.11
N PRO A 77 -16.81 -13.43 0.58
CA PRO A 77 -17.96 -13.93 1.35
C PRO A 77 -17.58 -14.81 2.55
N THR A 78 -16.40 -15.43 2.53
CA THR A 78 -15.88 -16.28 3.62
C THR A 78 -15.05 -15.50 4.64
N PHE A 79 -14.81 -14.20 4.40
CA PHE A 79 -14.11 -13.35 5.35
C PHE A 79 -14.98 -13.18 6.59
N ASP A 80 -14.55 -13.76 7.71
CA ASP A 80 -15.18 -13.59 9.01
C ASP A 80 -14.87 -12.17 9.53
N LYS A 81 -15.89 -11.32 9.41
CA LYS A 81 -15.83 -9.90 9.76
C LYS A 81 -16.07 -9.64 11.25
N GLU A 82 -16.59 -10.63 11.98
CA GLU A 82 -16.92 -10.50 13.41
C GLU A 82 -15.81 -11.03 14.33
N ARG A 83 -14.84 -11.75 13.78
CA ARG A 83 -13.67 -12.21 14.55
C ARG A 83 -12.83 -11.03 15.03
N GLU A 84 -12.81 -10.84 16.34
CA GLU A 84 -12.03 -9.83 17.05
C GLU A 84 -10.55 -9.88 16.62
N GLY A 85 -10.01 -8.71 16.24
CA GLY A 85 -8.62 -8.57 15.74
C GLY A 85 -8.41 -8.78 14.24
N THR A 86 -9.42 -9.19 13.47
CA THR A 86 -9.27 -9.49 12.04
C THR A 86 -9.56 -8.27 11.16
N LYS A 87 -8.52 -7.46 10.87
CA LYS A 87 -8.67 -6.35 9.92
C LYS A 87 -8.67 -6.87 8.48
N PHE A 88 -9.61 -6.39 7.66
CA PHE A 88 -9.71 -6.74 6.24
C PHE A 88 -8.37 -6.58 5.50
N ARG A 89 -7.60 -5.53 5.81
CA ARG A 89 -6.29 -5.27 5.21
C ARG A 89 -5.25 -6.33 5.52
N TYR A 90 -5.28 -6.91 6.73
CA TYR A 90 -4.41 -8.03 7.09
C TYR A 90 -4.79 -9.28 6.29
N TRP A 91 -6.07 -9.58 6.19
CA TRP A 91 -6.57 -10.67 5.36
C TRP A 91 -6.20 -10.49 3.88
N LEU A 92 -6.41 -9.28 3.34
CA LEU A 92 -6.04 -8.92 1.97
C LEU A 92 -4.53 -9.06 1.71
N SER A 93 -3.69 -8.60 2.66
CA SER A 93 -2.24 -8.76 2.56
C SER A 93 -1.85 -10.24 2.51
N ARG A 94 -2.47 -11.08 3.34
CA ARG A 94 -2.25 -12.55 3.31
C ARG A 94 -2.66 -13.16 1.97
N VAL A 95 -3.87 -12.86 1.49
CA VAL A 95 -4.36 -13.35 0.18
C VAL A 95 -3.39 -12.94 -0.93
N THR A 96 -2.96 -11.67 -0.95
CA THR A 96 -2.05 -11.14 -1.97
C THR A 96 -0.70 -11.84 -1.96
N ARG A 97 -0.09 -12.01 -0.77
CA ARG A 97 1.21 -12.68 -0.63
C ARG A 97 1.14 -14.15 -1.02
N ASN A 98 0.09 -14.86 -0.61
CA ASN A 98 -0.08 -16.26 -0.94
C ASN A 98 -0.20 -16.46 -2.46
N GLN A 99 -0.97 -15.62 -3.14
CA GLN A 99 -1.05 -15.68 -4.60
C GLN A 99 0.27 -15.32 -5.28
N THR A 100 0.99 -14.32 -4.76
CA THR A 100 2.29 -13.93 -5.31
C THR A 100 3.34 -15.04 -5.12
N ILE A 101 3.36 -15.72 -3.98
CA ILE A 101 4.24 -16.90 -3.74
C ILE A 101 3.89 -18.03 -4.70
N ASN A 102 2.59 -18.30 -4.90
CA ASN A 102 2.13 -19.30 -5.85
C ASN A 102 2.58 -18.99 -7.28
N PHE A 103 2.53 -17.72 -7.69
CA PHE A 103 3.05 -17.27 -8.97
C PHE A 103 4.57 -17.53 -9.10
N ILE A 104 5.37 -17.10 -8.11
CA ILE A 104 6.83 -17.32 -8.10
C ILE A 104 7.17 -18.80 -8.20
N ARG A 105 6.45 -19.66 -7.46
CA ARG A 105 6.66 -21.12 -7.51
C ARG A 105 6.29 -21.71 -8.86
N LYS A 106 5.19 -21.26 -9.48
CA LYS A 106 4.80 -21.70 -10.82
C LYS A 106 5.84 -21.30 -11.87
N GLN A 107 6.39 -20.09 -11.78
CA GLN A 107 7.46 -19.63 -12.67
C GLN A 107 8.73 -20.49 -12.49
N LYS A 108 9.19 -20.69 -11.24
CA LYS A 108 10.33 -21.57 -10.93
C LYS A 108 10.09 -23.03 -11.34
N SER A 109 8.88 -23.54 -11.16
CA SER A 109 8.52 -24.90 -11.58
C SER A 109 8.41 -25.01 -13.09
N TYR A 110 7.95 -23.98 -13.80
CA TYR A 110 7.97 -23.95 -15.27
C TYR A 110 9.42 -23.98 -15.78
N GLU A 111 10.31 -23.16 -15.20
CA GLU A 111 11.76 -23.18 -15.45
C GLU A 111 12.41 -24.53 -15.08
N SER A 112 11.94 -25.16 -14.00
CA SER A 112 12.41 -26.48 -13.53
C SER A 112 11.82 -27.65 -14.33
N LYS A 113 10.59 -27.54 -14.85
CA LYS A 113 9.94 -28.53 -15.73
C LYS A 113 10.61 -28.55 -17.11
N LEU A 114 11.10 -27.40 -17.59
CA LEU A 114 12.09 -27.32 -18.68
C LEU A 114 13.38 -28.12 -18.37
N ASN A 115 13.67 -28.41 -17.09
CA ASN A 115 14.83 -29.15 -16.58
C ASN A 115 14.49 -30.47 -15.85
N LYS A 116 13.33 -31.09 -16.14
CA LYS A 116 12.72 -32.31 -15.55
C LYS A 116 11.80 -32.11 -14.33
N ALA A 117 10.60 -32.64 -14.52
CA ALA A 117 9.42 -32.59 -13.65
C ALA A 117 9.58 -33.34 -12.33
N LYS A 118 9.16 -32.71 -11.21
CA LYS A 118 8.51 -33.39 -10.07
C LYS A 118 7.49 -32.49 -9.38
N ASP A 119 6.37 -33.14 -9.06
CA ASP A 119 5.28 -32.89 -8.10
C ASP A 119 4.98 -31.49 -7.56
N PHE A 120 3.73 -31.09 -7.76
CA PHE A 120 3.04 -30.07 -6.99
C PHE A 120 2.17 -30.77 -5.94
N ASN A 121 2.65 -30.82 -4.70
CA ASN A 121 1.78 -31.03 -3.55
C ASN A 121 1.64 -29.71 -2.79
N GLU A 122 0.39 -29.45 -2.40
CA GLU A 122 -0.07 -28.36 -1.54
C GLU A 122 0.77 -28.25 -0.27
N VAL A 123 1.25 -27.03 0.04
CA VAL A 123 1.55 -26.63 1.42
C VAL A 123 1.33 -25.12 1.56
N ASP A 124 0.37 -24.77 2.43
CA ASP A 124 0.32 -23.56 3.25
C ASP A 124 1.69 -23.32 3.86
N GLN A 125 2.49 -22.44 3.25
CA GLN A 125 3.53 -21.78 4.05
C GLN A 125 2.81 -20.73 4.87
N GLU A 126 2.41 -21.10 6.09
CA GLU A 126 2.00 -20.15 7.11
C GLU A 126 3.18 -19.21 7.37
N ILE A 127 3.21 -18.07 6.67
CA ILE A 127 4.06 -16.96 7.06
C ILE A 127 3.58 -16.57 8.48
N PRO A 128 4.47 -16.47 9.48
CA PRO A 128 4.08 -16.09 10.82
C PRO A 128 3.27 -14.79 10.80
N ILE A 129 2.09 -14.79 11.43
CA ILE A 129 1.13 -13.67 11.38
C ILE A 129 1.82 -12.35 11.77
N ALA A 130 2.70 -12.37 12.77
CA ALA A 130 3.45 -11.20 13.24
C ALA A 130 4.39 -10.60 12.18
N GLU A 131 5.05 -11.42 11.34
CA GLU A 131 5.90 -10.91 10.26
C GLU A 131 5.08 -10.27 9.12
N ILE A 132 3.87 -10.78 8.90
CA ILE A 132 2.94 -10.21 7.92
C ILE A 132 2.43 -8.86 8.45
N GLU A 133 2.06 -8.78 9.72
CA GLU A 133 1.55 -7.55 10.35
C GLU A 133 2.57 -6.40 10.31
N GLU A 134 3.84 -6.67 10.65
CA GLU A 134 4.87 -5.61 10.63
C GLU A 134 5.14 -5.11 9.20
N ARG A 135 5.17 -6.02 8.23
CA ARG A 135 5.37 -5.66 6.81
C ARG A 135 4.16 -4.94 6.23
N GLU A 136 2.95 -5.43 6.53
CA GLU A 136 1.69 -4.82 6.14
C GLU A 136 1.62 -3.38 6.61
N LYS A 137 1.96 -3.12 7.88
CA LYS A 137 1.96 -1.77 8.42
C LYS A 137 2.87 -0.85 7.61
N LYS A 138 4.12 -1.26 7.36
CA LYS A 138 5.08 -0.46 6.59
C LYS A 138 4.62 -0.21 5.16
N GLU A 139 4.07 -1.23 4.50
CA GLU A 139 3.56 -1.12 3.12
C GLU A 139 2.34 -0.22 3.04
N TRP A 140 1.43 -0.34 4.01
CA TRP A 140 0.27 0.53 4.12
C TRP A 140 0.67 1.98 4.35
N GLU A 141 1.57 2.25 5.29
CA GLU A 141 2.08 3.60 5.56
C GLU A 141 2.72 4.21 4.31
N LEU A 142 3.51 3.43 3.58
CA LEU A 142 4.12 3.85 2.33
C LEU A 142 3.06 4.14 1.25
N PHE A 143 2.08 3.25 1.10
CA PHE A 143 1.00 3.38 0.14
C PHE A 143 0.18 4.65 0.38
N ILE A 144 -0.32 4.85 1.61
CA ILE A 144 -1.11 6.04 1.97
C ILE A 144 -0.27 7.32 1.83
N SER A 145 1.00 7.29 2.21
CA SER A 145 1.89 8.46 2.05
C SER A 145 2.09 8.83 0.59
N ASN A 146 2.29 7.84 -0.29
CA ASN A 146 2.44 8.08 -1.73
C ASN A 146 1.13 8.57 -2.34
N LYS A 147 0.00 7.96 -1.97
CA LYS A 147 -1.32 8.37 -2.46
C LYS A 147 -1.66 9.81 -2.04
N ALA A 148 -1.38 10.16 -0.78
CA ALA A 148 -1.54 11.52 -0.30
C ALA A 148 -0.66 12.51 -1.07
N MET A 149 0.60 12.13 -1.33
CA MET A 149 1.53 12.97 -2.10
C MET A 149 1.05 13.18 -3.54
N GLU A 150 0.51 12.15 -4.19
CA GLU A 150 -0.08 12.24 -5.53
C GLU A 150 -1.27 13.20 -5.56
N ASN A 151 -2.20 13.06 -4.61
CA ASN A 151 -3.42 13.88 -4.52
C ASN A 151 -3.12 15.37 -4.31
N ILE A 152 -2.11 15.70 -3.50
CA ILE A 152 -1.76 17.10 -3.21
C ILE A 152 -0.76 17.69 -4.20
N ARG A 153 -0.14 16.87 -5.08
CA ARG A 153 0.99 17.30 -5.92
C ARG A 153 0.65 18.55 -6.74
N SER A 154 -0.55 18.61 -7.29
CA SER A 154 -1.04 19.72 -8.12
C SER A 154 -1.24 21.04 -7.35
N HIS A 155 -1.32 20.99 -6.02
CA HIS A 155 -1.46 22.19 -5.17
C HIS A 155 -0.14 22.92 -4.93
N PHE A 156 0.99 22.37 -5.38
CA PHE A 156 2.32 22.93 -5.15
C PHE A 156 3.07 23.11 -6.46
N SER A 157 3.96 24.11 -6.50
CA SER A 157 4.86 24.30 -7.63
C SER A 157 5.90 23.18 -7.72
N ASP A 158 6.42 22.90 -8.93
CA ASP A 158 7.45 21.88 -9.12
C ASP A 158 8.69 22.15 -8.25
N LYS A 159 9.07 23.42 -8.06
CA LYS A 159 10.15 23.82 -7.13
C LYS A 159 9.88 23.41 -5.68
N ALA A 160 8.64 23.54 -5.21
CA ALA A 160 8.27 23.15 -3.86
C ALA A 160 8.30 21.62 -3.70
N ILE A 161 7.81 20.89 -4.70
CA ILE A 161 7.86 19.42 -4.76
C ILE A 161 9.30 18.92 -4.77
N GLU A 162 10.17 19.54 -5.59
CA GLU A 162 11.59 19.21 -5.67
C GLU A 162 12.30 19.48 -4.34
N ALA A 163 12.09 20.65 -3.75
CA ALA A 163 12.67 21.01 -2.45
C ALA A 163 12.28 19.99 -1.37
N PHE A 164 11.01 19.57 -1.33
CA PHE A 164 10.53 18.56 -0.39
C PHE A 164 11.16 17.17 -0.65
N SER A 165 11.32 16.77 -1.92
CA SER A 165 11.98 15.52 -2.31
C SER A 165 13.45 15.48 -1.88
N LEU A 166 14.18 16.57 -2.06
CA LEU A 166 15.58 16.71 -1.64
C LEU A 166 15.71 16.72 -0.11
N ALA A 167 14.80 17.40 0.59
CA ALA A 167 14.74 17.35 2.04
C ALA A 167 14.52 15.92 2.56
N ARG A 168 13.65 15.13 1.89
CA ARG A 168 13.43 13.71 2.22
C ARG A 168 14.67 12.84 2.03
N LYS A 169 15.57 13.23 1.12
CA LYS A 169 16.88 12.59 0.92
C LYS A 169 17.94 13.04 1.94
N GLY A 170 17.59 13.94 2.86
CA GLY A 170 18.47 14.41 3.93
C GLY A 170 19.36 15.60 3.56
N MET A 171 19.10 16.28 2.44
CA MET A 171 19.82 17.51 2.10
C MET A 171 19.44 18.66 3.04
N SER A 172 20.41 19.54 3.32
CA SER A 172 20.16 20.70 4.18
C SER A 172 19.32 21.76 3.46
N PRO A 173 18.55 22.61 4.17
CA PRO A 173 17.78 23.68 3.56
C PRO A 173 18.61 24.65 2.71
N ASN A 174 19.88 24.87 3.08
CA ASN A 174 20.80 25.72 2.33
C ASN A 174 21.23 25.06 1.01
N ASP A 175 21.60 23.78 1.02
CA ASP A 175 21.95 23.06 -0.22
C ASP A 175 20.75 22.98 -1.19
N ILE A 176 19.54 22.85 -0.63
CA ILE A 176 18.30 22.84 -1.40
C ILE A 176 18.02 24.22 -1.99
N SER A 177 18.26 25.29 -1.24
CA SER A 177 18.12 26.67 -1.68
C SER A 177 18.97 26.94 -2.92
N GLU A 178 20.25 26.55 -2.87
CA GLU A 178 21.19 26.69 -3.98
C GLU A 178 20.76 25.84 -5.19
N LYS A 179 20.38 24.58 -4.97
CA LYS A 179 20.04 23.65 -6.05
C LYS A 179 18.74 23.99 -6.79
N VAL A 180 17.71 24.40 -6.05
CA VAL A 180 16.37 24.69 -6.60
C VAL A 180 16.26 26.15 -7.09
N GLY A 181 17.21 27.01 -6.71
CA GLY A 181 17.22 28.42 -7.05
C GLY A 181 16.06 29.18 -6.40
N VAL A 182 15.91 29.02 -5.08
CA VAL A 182 14.96 29.73 -4.22
C VAL A 182 15.66 30.12 -2.90
N SER A 183 15.09 31.01 -2.09
CA SER A 183 15.68 31.35 -0.79
C SER A 183 15.51 30.22 0.23
N ALA A 184 16.42 30.11 1.20
CA ALA A 184 16.31 29.15 2.31
C ALA A 184 14.97 29.29 3.06
N ASP A 185 14.50 30.52 3.29
CA ASP A 185 13.17 30.78 3.87
C ASP A 185 12.02 30.18 3.05
N SER A 186 12.14 30.23 1.71
CA SER A 186 11.17 29.61 0.81
C SER A 186 11.20 28.09 0.92
N VAL A 187 12.39 27.48 1.06
CA VAL A 187 12.55 26.04 1.31
C VAL A 187 11.84 25.64 2.60
N TYR A 188 12.04 26.36 3.71
CA TYR A 188 11.34 26.09 4.97
C TYR A 188 9.81 26.20 4.82
N LYS A 189 9.33 27.24 4.14
CA LYS A 189 7.90 27.45 3.88
C LYS A 189 7.31 26.34 3.00
N TYR A 190 8.00 25.91 1.94
CA TYR A 190 7.57 24.80 1.09
C TYR A 190 7.46 23.51 1.88
N ILE A 191 8.51 23.14 2.62
CA ILE A 191 8.52 21.91 3.42
C ILE A 191 7.39 21.93 4.47
N SER A 192 7.20 23.05 5.16
CA SER A 192 6.16 23.20 6.19
C SER A 192 4.76 23.03 5.59
N ARG A 193 4.45 23.75 4.50
CA ARG A 193 3.13 23.70 3.85
C ARG A 193 2.81 22.32 3.27
N ILE A 194 3.79 21.67 2.63
CA ILE A 194 3.63 20.31 2.10
C ILE A 194 3.39 19.32 3.24
N LYS A 195 4.14 19.42 4.36
CA LYS A 195 3.93 18.55 5.53
C LYS A 195 2.52 18.70 6.10
N LEU A 196 2.04 19.92 6.30
CA LEU A 196 0.69 20.15 6.83
C LEU A 196 -0.37 19.55 5.89
N LYS A 197 -0.26 19.81 4.59
CA LYS A 197 -1.21 19.27 3.60
C LYS A 197 -1.16 17.75 3.49
N LEU A 198 0.03 17.15 3.58
CA LEU A 198 0.18 15.69 3.65
C LEU A 198 -0.51 15.11 4.88
N ILE A 199 -0.38 15.74 6.05
CA ILE A 199 -1.02 15.25 7.28
C ILE A 199 -2.55 15.30 7.14
N GLU A 200 -3.08 16.41 6.62
CA GLU A 200 -4.52 16.55 6.33
C GLU A 200 -5.00 15.47 5.36
N GLU A 201 -4.28 15.26 4.26
CA GLU A 201 -4.66 14.30 3.22
C GLU A 201 -4.54 12.86 3.72
N ILE A 202 -3.49 12.52 4.48
CA ILE A 202 -3.36 11.20 5.10
C ILE A 202 -4.51 10.94 6.08
N LYS A 203 -4.90 11.95 6.87
CA LYS A 203 -6.04 11.84 7.77
C LYS A 203 -7.34 11.62 6.99
N TYR A 204 -7.59 12.41 5.96
CA TYR A 204 -8.74 12.25 5.08
C TYR A 204 -8.79 10.86 4.44
N LEU A 205 -7.67 10.39 3.87
CA LEU A 205 -7.60 9.06 3.27
C LEU A 205 -7.91 7.97 4.30
N ARG A 206 -7.41 8.08 5.53
CA ARG A 206 -7.74 7.12 6.60
C ARG A 206 -9.24 7.13 6.93
N GLU A 207 -9.80 8.30 7.22
CA GLU A 207 -11.22 8.44 7.57
C GLU A 207 -12.14 8.00 6.41
N SER A 208 -11.76 8.29 5.17
CA SER A 208 -12.49 7.85 3.98
C SER A 208 -12.44 6.35 3.75
N LEU A 209 -11.54 5.61 4.41
CA LEU A 209 -11.43 4.16 4.31
C LEU A 209 -12.09 3.43 5.47
N ASP A 210 -12.34 4.17 6.56
CA ASP A 210 -13.02 3.72 7.77
C ASP A 210 -14.56 3.70 7.65
N PHE A 211 -15.17 3.69 6.44
CA PHE A 211 -16.61 3.99 6.29
C PHE A 211 -17.57 3.28 7.28
#